data_AF-A0A0Q8IN48-F1
#
_entry.id   AF-A0A0Q8IN48-F1
#
_cell.length_a   1.000
_cell.length_b   1.000
_cell.length_c   1.000
_cell.angle_alpha   90.00
_cell.angle_beta   90.00
_cell.angle_gamma   90.00
#
_symmetry.space_group_name_H-M   'P 1'
#
loop_
_entity.id
_entity.type
_entity.pdbx_description
1 polymer ?
#
loop_
_entity_poly.entity_id
_entity_poly.type
_entity_poly.pdbx_seq_one_letter_code
_entity_poly.pdbx_strand_id
1 'polypeptide(L)'
;MLLFEQNGFADPVAAWQKIEKLEALARDLRRMLQGEGLSPGELEAATTISNWIAIDRRVPALVGFVADHPDLPGSLQGRRLVTTSEIAVWGNSEWVRTASRYYRFGEPFEPLNLSEAAK
;
A
#
# COMPACT_ATOMS: atom_id res chain seq x y z
N MET A 1 -0.41 -19.14 -8.90
CA MET A 1 0.31 -19.10 -7.60
C MET A 1 1.37 -18.02 -7.69
N LEU A 2 1.00 -16.76 -7.43
CA LEU A 2 1.95 -15.64 -7.40
C LEU A 2 2.65 -15.65 -6.04
N LEU A 3 3.95 -15.90 -6.06
CA LEU A 3 4.88 -15.83 -4.93
C LEU A 3 4.94 -14.39 -4.42
N PHE A 4 3.95 -13.98 -3.62
CA PHE A 4 4.14 -12.90 -2.66
C PHE A 4 4.77 -13.51 -1.42
N GLU A 5 5.98 -14.05 -1.57
CA GLU A 5 6.76 -14.51 -0.43
C GLU A 5 7.18 -13.29 0.41
N GLN A 6 6.35 -13.04 1.42
CA GLN A 6 6.74 -13.02 2.83
C GLN A 6 7.67 -11.94 3.38
N ASN A 7 7.96 -10.85 2.68
CA ASN A 7 8.82 -9.78 3.27
C ASN A 7 8.07 -8.51 3.67
N GLY A 8 6.86 -8.67 4.21
CA GLY A 8 6.15 -7.64 4.97
C GLY A 8 5.93 -8.11 6.40
N PHE A 9 6.80 -7.67 7.31
CA PHE A 9 6.82 -7.99 8.75
C PHE A 9 7.29 -9.39 9.21
N ALA A 10 7.59 -10.35 8.31
CA ALA A 10 8.16 -11.63 8.73
C ALA A 10 9.62 -11.51 9.23
N ASP A 11 10.34 -10.47 8.78
CA ASP A 11 11.61 -10.03 9.36
C ASP A 11 11.36 -8.88 10.34
N PRO A 12 11.49 -9.10 11.66
CA PRO A 12 11.28 -8.08 12.67
C PRO A 12 12.23 -6.87 12.52
N VAL A 13 13.45 -7.06 12.03
CA VAL A 13 14.40 -5.96 11.86
C VAL A 13 13.97 -5.06 10.72
N ALA A 14 13.62 -5.63 9.56
CA ALA A 14 13.09 -4.87 8.43
C ALA A 14 11.78 -4.13 8.78
N ALA A 15 10.92 -4.75 9.59
CA ALA A 15 9.71 -4.13 10.12
C ALA A 15 10.01 -2.87 10.94
N TRP A 16 10.92 -2.98 11.91
CA TRP A 16 11.32 -1.84 12.75
C TRP A 16 11.95 -0.71 11.94
N GLN A 17 12.87 -1.02 11.02
CA GLN A 17 13.46 -0.02 10.13
C GLN A 17 12.41 0.69 9.27
N LYS A 18 11.37 -0.04 8.82
CA LYS A 18 10.28 0.55 8.05
C LYS A 18 9.42 1.49 8.91
N ILE A 19 9.14 1.12 10.16
CA ILE A 19 8.43 1.95 11.13
C ILE A 19 9.21 3.25 11.36
N GLU A 20 10.51 3.16 11.70
CA GLU A 20 11.37 4.33 11.97
C GLU A 20 11.39 5.30 10.78
N LYS A 21 11.51 4.77 9.55
CA LYS A 21 11.46 5.58 8.32
C LYS A 21 10.12 6.29 8.12
N LEU A 22 9.01 5.60 8.38
CA LEU A 22 7.68 6.18 8.24
C LEU A 22 7.40 7.25 9.32
N GLU A 23 7.88 7.03 10.54
CA GLU A 23 7.76 8.01 11.63
C GLU A 23 8.59 9.26 11.38
N ALA A 24 9.83 9.09 10.90
CA ALA A 24 10.69 10.20 10.49
C ALA A 24 10.02 11.02 9.36
N LEU A 25 9.57 10.34 8.30
CA LEU A 25 8.86 11.00 7.19
C LEU A 25 7.61 11.73 7.66
N ALA A 26 6.79 11.12 8.53
CA ALA A 26 5.59 11.77 9.07
C ALA A 26 5.94 13.02 9.90
N ARG A 27 7.05 13.01 10.64
CA ARG A 27 7.55 14.18 11.38
C ARG A 27 7.97 15.29 10.41
N ASP A 28 8.71 14.96 9.37
CA ASP A 28 9.20 15.92 8.39
C ASP A 28 8.05 16.56 7.59
N LEU A 29 7.08 15.76 7.15
CA LEU A 29 5.89 16.26 6.46
C LEU A 29 5.05 17.20 7.34
N ARG A 30 4.95 16.92 8.65
CA ARG A 30 4.27 17.81 9.60
C ARG A 30 4.98 19.16 9.74
N ARG A 31 6.32 19.15 9.88
CA ARG A 31 7.15 20.37 9.90
C ARG A 31 6.90 21.21 8.64
N MET A 32 6.97 20.58 7.46
CA MET A 32 6.73 21.26 6.19
C MET A 32 5.32 21.86 6.09
N LEU A 33 4.29 21.15 6.53
CA LEU A 33 2.91 21.67 6.57
C LEU A 33 2.74 22.85 7.53
N GLN A 34 3.57 22.94 8.57
CA GLN A 34 3.61 24.07 9.50
C GLN A 34 4.43 25.25 8.97
N GLY A 35 4.95 25.16 7.74
CA GLY A 35 5.80 26.18 7.13
C GLY A 35 7.26 26.11 7.54
N GLU A 36 7.65 25.09 8.31
CA GLU A 36 9.05 24.81 8.62
C GLU A 36 9.68 24.08 7.44
N GLY A 37 10.37 24.83 6.57
CA GLY A 37 11.17 24.26 5.49
C GLY A 37 12.43 23.54 5.98
N LEU A 38 13.17 22.96 5.03
CA LEU A 38 14.52 22.45 5.27
C LEU A 38 15.42 23.59 5.78
N SER A 39 16.14 23.36 6.87
CA SER A 39 17.21 24.27 7.29
C SER A 39 18.36 24.22 6.27
N PRO A 40 19.16 25.30 6.16
CA PRO A 40 20.35 25.30 5.29
C PRO A 40 21.30 24.12 5.58
N GLY A 41 21.51 23.77 6.86
CA GLY A 41 22.35 22.63 7.24
C GLY A 41 21.77 21.26 6.85
N GLU A 42 20.44 21.09 6.93
CA GLU A 42 19.77 19.87 6.43
C GLU A 42 19.91 19.75 4.91
N LEU A 43 19.83 20.88 4.19
CA LEU A 43 20.01 20.89 2.74
C LEU A 43 21.45 20.59 2.31
N GLU A 44 22.45 21.14 3.02
CA GLU A 44 23.87 20.86 2.77
C GLU A 44 24.25 19.40 3.06
N ALA A 45 23.64 18.79 4.07
CA ALA A 45 23.84 17.38 4.40
C ALA A 45 23.06 16.41 3.51
N ALA A 46 22.12 16.91 2.69
CA ALA A 46 21.29 16.07 1.84
C ALA A 46 22.11 15.41 0.71
N THR A 47 21.70 14.20 0.33
CA THR A 47 22.32 13.50 -0.80
C THR A 47 21.92 14.16 -2.13
N THR A 48 22.91 14.56 -2.91
CA THR A 48 22.71 15.12 -4.26
C THR A 48 22.36 14.02 -5.26
N ILE A 49 21.26 14.21 -6.01
CA ILE A 49 20.89 13.40 -7.17
C ILE A 49 21.02 14.22 -8.46
N SER A 50 21.78 13.72 -9.43
CA SER A 50 22.01 14.37 -10.73
C SER A 50 21.33 13.61 -11.86
N ASN A 51 20.92 14.31 -12.93
CA ASN A 51 20.23 13.73 -14.11
C ASN A 51 18.98 12.92 -13.76
N TRP A 52 18.19 13.40 -12.79
CA TRP A 52 17.00 12.71 -12.32
C TRP A 52 15.81 12.91 -13.27
N ILE A 53 14.95 11.90 -13.34
CA ILE A 53 13.62 11.97 -13.94
C ILE A 53 12.59 11.46 -12.94
N ALA A 54 11.41 12.05 -12.92
CA ALA A 54 10.29 11.53 -12.13
C ALA A 54 9.66 10.34 -12.85
N ILE A 55 9.46 9.23 -12.14
CA ILE A 55 8.74 8.06 -12.64
C ILE A 55 7.73 7.57 -11.61
N ASP A 56 6.67 6.93 -12.08
CA ASP A 56 5.74 6.19 -11.24
C ASP A 56 6.14 4.71 -11.19
N ARG A 57 6.15 4.14 -9.97
CA ARG A 57 6.40 2.71 -9.76
C ARG A 57 5.09 1.99 -9.47
N ARG A 58 4.95 0.74 -9.96
CA ARG A 58 3.85 -0.13 -9.53
C ARG A 58 4.12 -0.63 -8.11
N VAL A 59 3.10 -0.59 -7.27
CA VAL A 59 3.13 -1.14 -5.91
C VAL A 59 2.10 -2.27 -5.78
N PRO A 60 2.33 -3.29 -4.95
CA PRO A 60 1.34 -4.31 -4.68
C PRO A 60 0.07 -3.70 -4.07
N ALA A 61 -1.08 -4.00 -4.67
CA ALA A 61 -2.40 -3.57 -4.23
C ALA A 61 -3.40 -4.68 -4.50
N LEU A 62 -4.54 -4.65 -3.80
CA LEU A 62 -5.66 -5.54 -4.06
C LEU A 62 -6.68 -4.84 -4.96
N VAL A 63 -7.36 -5.64 -5.79
CA VAL A 63 -8.51 -5.21 -6.57
C VAL A 63 -9.65 -6.16 -6.27
N GLY A 64 -10.82 -5.64 -5.92
CA GLY A 64 -11.97 -6.46 -5.57
C GLY A 64 -13.21 -5.63 -5.22
N PHE A 65 -14.30 -6.31 -4.91
CA PHE A 65 -15.52 -5.67 -4.41
C PHE A 65 -15.45 -5.53 -2.91
N VAL A 66 -15.66 -4.31 -2.38
CA VAL A 66 -15.69 -4.07 -0.94
C VAL A 66 -17.14 -3.95 -0.48
N ALA A 67 -17.52 -4.76 0.49
CA ALA A 67 -18.89 -4.85 1.01
C ALA A 67 -19.21 -3.80 2.08
N ASP A 68 -18.20 -3.25 2.75
CA ASP A 68 -18.37 -2.47 3.99
C ASP A 68 -17.41 -1.27 4.06
N HIS A 69 -17.10 -0.64 2.92
CA HIS A 69 -16.18 0.51 2.91
C HIS A 69 -16.87 1.74 3.54
N PRO A 70 -16.27 2.39 4.56
CA PRO A 70 -16.91 3.49 5.30
C PRO A 70 -17.23 4.69 4.41
N ASP A 71 -16.40 4.93 3.39
CA ASP A 71 -16.58 6.06 2.47
C ASP A 71 -17.32 5.68 1.17
N LEU A 72 -17.73 4.42 0.97
CA LEU A 72 -18.54 4.04 -0.20
C LEU A 72 -20.03 4.16 0.13
N PRO A 73 -20.81 4.89 -0.69
CA PRO A 73 -22.26 4.90 -0.58
C PRO A 73 -22.82 3.47 -0.51
N GLY A 74 -23.83 3.24 0.35
CA GLY A 74 -24.44 1.91 0.54
C GLY A 74 -24.94 1.26 -0.74
N SER A 75 -25.38 2.06 -1.72
CA SER A 75 -25.80 1.58 -3.04
C SER A 75 -24.67 0.97 -3.89
N LEU A 76 -23.41 1.26 -3.56
CA LEU A 76 -22.21 0.84 -4.29
C LEU A 76 -21.41 -0.27 -3.57
N GLN A 77 -21.76 -0.58 -2.33
CA GLN A 77 -21.16 -1.68 -1.55
C GLN A 77 -21.38 -3.02 -2.26
N GLY A 78 -20.30 -3.79 -2.42
CA GLY A 78 -20.31 -5.08 -3.14
C GLY A 78 -20.55 -5.00 -4.65
N ARG A 79 -20.74 -3.80 -5.20
CA ARG A 79 -21.08 -3.58 -6.63
C ARG A 79 -20.03 -2.79 -7.40
N ARG A 80 -19.11 -2.15 -6.68
CA ARG A 80 -18.00 -1.40 -7.27
C ARG A 80 -16.68 -2.13 -7.04
N LEU A 81 -15.95 -2.35 -8.14
CA LEU A 81 -14.57 -2.78 -8.09
C LEU A 81 -13.73 -1.61 -7.56
N VAL A 82 -12.94 -1.86 -6.52
CA VAL A 82 -12.04 -0.88 -5.93
C VAL A 82 -10.62 -1.41 -5.91
N THR A 83 -9.67 -0.51 -6.10
CA THR A 83 -8.24 -0.77 -5.91
C THR A 83 -7.83 -0.22 -4.55
N THR A 84 -7.19 -1.04 -3.73
CA THR A 84 -6.69 -0.58 -2.42
C THR A 84 -5.44 0.28 -2.57
N SER A 85 -5.06 0.99 -1.51
CA SER A 85 -3.69 1.51 -1.38
C SER A 85 -2.66 0.37 -1.33
N GLU A 86 -1.37 0.72 -1.35
CA GLU A 86 -0.24 -0.22 -1.21
C GLU A 86 -0.45 -1.17 -0.02
N ILE A 87 -0.19 -2.46 -0.26
CA ILE A 87 -0.18 -3.50 0.77
C ILE A 87 1.03 -3.28 1.67
N ALA A 88 0.80 -3.19 2.97
CA ALA A 88 1.84 -3.04 3.98
C ALA A 88 2.17 -4.38 4.67
N VAL A 89 1.16 -5.18 4.99
CA VAL A 89 1.31 -6.50 5.63
C VAL A 89 0.35 -7.49 4.99
N TRP A 90 0.86 -8.66 4.62
CA TRP A 90 0.03 -9.79 4.25
C TRP A 90 -0.22 -10.66 5.47
N GLY A 91 -1.48 -10.70 5.93
CA GLY A 91 -1.85 -11.21 7.23
C GLY A 91 -2.01 -12.72 7.35
N ASN A 92 -1.85 -13.46 6.23
CA ASN A 92 -2.25 -14.85 5.93
C ASN A 92 -3.37 -14.89 4.86
N SER A 93 -4.15 -15.98 4.79
CA SER A 93 -5.30 -16.12 3.87
C SER A 93 -6.58 -15.43 4.34
N GLU A 94 -6.58 -14.75 5.50
CA GLU A 94 -7.77 -14.18 6.12
C GLU A 94 -7.81 -12.65 6.07
N TRP A 95 -6.66 -11.98 6.08
CA TRP A 95 -6.62 -10.51 6.10
C TRP A 95 -5.35 -9.91 5.51
N VAL A 96 -5.41 -8.60 5.24
CA VAL A 96 -4.30 -7.77 4.77
C VAL A 96 -4.36 -6.39 5.43
N ARG A 97 -3.20 -5.82 5.75
CA ARG A 97 -3.09 -4.39 6.10
C ARG A 97 -2.55 -3.65 4.90
N THR A 98 -3.28 -2.66 4.41
CA THR A 98 -2.79 -1.68 3.43
C THR A 98 -2.34 -0.41 4.15
N ALA A 99 -1.76 0.56 3.44
CA ALA A 99 -1.43 1.87 4.02
C ALA A 99 -2.65 2.57 4.66
N SER A 100 -3.85 2.35 4.14
CA SER A 100 -5.08 3.03 4.58
C SER A 100 -5.88 2.25 5.62
N ARG A 101 -6.17 0.96 5.40
CA ARG A 101 -6.99 0.16 6.33
C ARG A 101 -6.61 -1.32 6.40
N TYR A 102 -7.27 -2.06 7.29
CA TYR A 102 -7.31 -3.52 7.26
C TYR A 102 -8.44 -3.98 6.33
N TYR A 103 -8.21 -5.06 5.58
CA TYR A 103 -9.27 -5.78 4.88
C TYR A 103 -9.26 -7.24 5.30
N ARG A 104 -10.44 -7.82 5.47
CA ARG A 104 -10.63 -9.25 5.57
C ARG A 104 -10.91 -9.80 4.17
N PHE A 105 -10.31 -10.93 3.83
CA PHE A 105 -10.57 -11.59 2.56
C PHE A 105 -11.96 -12.25 2.57
N GLY A 106 -12.68 -12.05 1.46
CA GLY A 106 -13.81 -12.90 1.10
C GLY A 106 -13.36 -14.01 0.15
N GLU A 107 -14.27 -14.50 -0.67
CA GLU A 107 -13.95 -15.45 -1.74
C GLU A 107 -12.93 -14.83 -2.71
N PRO A 108 -11.84 -15.54 -3.06
CA PRO A 108 -10.91 -15.05 -4.07
C PRO A 108 -11.61 -14.95 -5.42
N PHE A 109 -11.15 -14.03 -6.27
CA PHE A 109 -11.57 -14.04 -7.66
C PHE A 109 -11.05 -15.31 -8.33
N GLU A 110 -11.95 -16.25 -8.62
CA GLU A 110 -11.68 -17.34 -9.54
C GLU A 110 -11.91 -16.82 -10.96
N PRO A 111 -10.86 -16.66 -11.79
CA PRO A 111 -11.10 -16.40 -13.20
C PRO A 111 -11.88 -17.60 -13.75
N LEU A 112 -13.07 -17.33 -14.32
CA LEU A 112 -13.84 -18.30 -15.09
C LEU A 112 -12.88 -19.14 -15.91
N ASN A 113 -12.95 -20.47 -15.75
CA ASN A 113 -12.12 -21.40 -16.49
C ASN A 113 -12.57 -21.33 -17.96
N LEU A 114 -11.99 -20.39 -18.73
CA LEU A 114 -12.35 -20.13 -20.13
C LEU A 114 -12.08 -21.33 -21.06
N SER A 115 -11.54 -22.43 -20.52
CA SER A 115 -11.40 -23.72 -21.20
C SER A 115 -12.71 -24.52 -21.28
N GLU A 116 -13.73 -24.23 -20.46
CA GLU A 116 -15.00 -24.97 -20.45
C GLU A 116 -16.12 -24.28 -21.25
N ALA A 117 -15.99 -22.97 -21.54
CA ALA A 117 -17.00 -22.20 -22.28
C ALA A 117 -16.92 -22.35 -23.83
N ALA A 118 -16.07 -23.25 -24.32
CA ALA A 118 -15.83 -23.48 -25.75
C ALA A 118 -16.23 -24.90 -26.23
N LYS A 119 -17.07 -25.62 -25.47
CA LYS A 119 -17.73 -26.86 -25.90
C LYS A 119 -19.21 -26.61 -26.13
#